data_AF-A0A2E1DZR8-F1
#
_entry.id   AF-A0A2E1DZR8-F1
#
_cell.length_a   1.000
_cell.length_b   1.000
_cell.length_c   1.000
_cell.angle_alpha   90.00
_cell.angle_beta   90.00
_cell.angle_gamma   90.00
#
_symmetry.space_group_name_H-M   'P 1'
#
loop_
_entity.id
_entity.type
_entity.pdbx_description
1 polymer ?
#
loop_
_entity_poly.entity_id
_entity_poly.type
_entity_poly.pdbx_seq_one_letter_code
_entity_poly.pdbx_strand_id
1 'polypeptide(L)'
;MKIEKVIVASNENIEYLSFWPLFKKVWKNMGFDPLLIYTSKEPTSICNDPDVLFFNTGKIDSGFVSRNIRMLYPALFPNDICLISDIDLIPLNKDYFESRIKNLNDNNFIVMRDNVNANNQMPICWNIAMGSIWGEVFKVKNEKEIKSLLNQWYQNMASDKTDLWYNDQLMLKYYIDEFKKINPGRIYKLNDLDTKFRRLDRKNYTNTIRSIYRNDTFTDFHMPRPYGENKVLINLVVNHFLSKNFNFFHKYLLLMYLLGLRISKATKKIIFKYKS
;
A
#
# COMPACT_ATOMS: atom_id res chain seq x y z
N MET A 1 -20.08 0.03 -6.81
CA MET A 1 -18.75 0.68 -6.96
C MET A 1 -17.82 -0.07 -7.91
N LYS A 2 -16.98 0.65 -8.66
CA LYS A 2 -15.87 0.11 -9.47
C LYS A 2 -14.62 0.98 -9.25
N ILE A 3 -13.50 0.40 -8.81
CA ILE A 3 -12.26 1.16 -8.59
C ILE A 3 -11.72 1.65 -9.93
N GLU A 4 -11.42 2.94 -10.01
CA GLU A 4 -10.81 3.58 -11.18
C GLU A 4 -9.34 3.86 -10.90
N LYS A 5 -9.03 4.50 -9.76
CA LYS A 5 -7.66 4.88 -9.41
C LYS A 5 -7.13 4.14 -8.19
N VAL A 6 -5.87 3.75 -8.25
CA VAL A 6 -5.12 3.21 -7.11
C VAL A 6 -4.01 4.18 -6.75
N ILE A 7 -4.20 4.89 -5.64
CA ILE A 7 -3.33 5.99 -5.22
C ILE A 7 -2.30 5.48 -4.22
N VAL A 8 -1.03 5.68 -4.56
CA VAL A 8 0.12 5.51 -3.67
C VAL A 8 0.90 6.80 -3.58
N ALA A 9 1.73 6.93 -2.56
CA ALA A 9 2.64 8.05 -2.40
C ALA A 9 4.01 7.56 -1.95
N SER A 10 5.06 8.22 -2.43
CA SER A 10 6.44 7.97 -2.02
C SER A 10 7.25 9.24 -2.22
N ASN A 11 8.32 9.39 -1.46
CA ASN A 11 9.31 10.44 -1.63
C ASN A 11 10.57 9.91 -2.34
N GLU A 12 11.64 10.69 -2.30
CA GLU A 12 12.97 10.35 -2.84
C GLU A 12 13.65 9.13 -2.18
N ASN A 13 13.06 8.51 -1.16
CA ASN A 13 13.64 7.32 -0.54
C ASN A 13 13.60 6.11 -1.50
N ILE A 14 14.77 5.74 -2.00
CA ILE A 14 14.94 4.64 -2.96
C ILE A 14 14.53 3.28 -2.43
N GLU A 15 14.52 3.07 -1.10
CA GLU A 15 14.04 1.84 -0.48
C GLU A 15 12.55 1.57 -0.77
N TYR A 16 11.78 2.64 -1.04
CA TYR A 16 10.35 2.59 -1.35
C TYR A 16 10.08 2.93 -2.82
N LEU A 17 10.71 3.98 -3.33
CA LEU A 17 10.45 4.46 -4.70
C LEU A 17 10.78 3.40 -5.77
N SER A 18 11.75 2.52 -5.47
CA SER A 18 12.12 1.41 -6.37
C SER A 18 11.00 0.40 -6.63
N PHE A 19 9.94 0.35 -5.81
CA PHE A 19 8.80 -0.52 -6.04
C PHE A 19 7.87 -0.02 -7.16
N TRP A 20 7.90 1.28 -7.47
CA TRP A 20 6.95 1.91 -8.41
C TRP A 20 6.80 1.17 -9.75
N PRO A 21 7.90 0.81 -10.48
CA PRO A 21 7.75 0.17 -11.78
C PRO A 21 7.00 -1.16 -11.73
N LEU A 22 7.23 -1.96 -10.68
CA LEU A 22 6.54 -3.23 -10.50
C LEU A 22 5.11 -3.02 -10.02
N PHE A 23 4.91 -2.14 -9.03
CA PHE A 23 3.58 -1.79 -8.51
C PHE A 23 2.65 -1.37 -9.66
N LYS A 24 3.10 -0.41 -10.48
CA LYS A 24 2.38 0.09 -11.65
C LYS A 24 2.02 -1.05 -12.60
N LYS A 25 3.00 -1.90 -12.95
CA LYS A 25 2.78 -3.04 -13.86
C LYS A 25 1.72 -4.00 -13.34
N VAL A 26 1.77 -4.36 -12.05
CA VAL A 26 0.84 -5.32 -11.46
C VAL A 26 -0.59 -4.80 -11.47
N TRP A 27 -0.80 -3.55 -11.04
CA TRP A 27 -2.14 -2.94 -11.03
C TRP A 27 -2.71 -2.75 -12.44
N LYS A 28 -1.90 -2.30 -13.41
CA LYS A 28 -2.34 -2.20 -14.82
C LYS A 28 -2.72 -3.55 -15.40
N ASN A 29 -1.96 -4.62 -15.09
CA ASN A 29 -2.30 -5.97 -15.53
C ASN A 29 -3.62 -6.49 -14.93
N MET A 30 -4.03 -5.97 -13.78
CA MET A 30 -5.35 -6.26 -13.19
C MET A 30 -6.46 -5.34 -13.73
N GLY A 31 -6.15 -4.36 -14.58
CA GLY A 31 -7.12 -3.45 -15.18
C GLY A 31 -7.52 -2.27 -14.31
N PHE A 32 -6.64 -1.84 -13.40
CA PHE A 32 -6.79 -0.62 -12.61
C PHE A 32 -5.75 0.43 -13.01
N ASP A 33 -6.03 1.71 -12.75
CA ASP A 33 -5.10 2.81 -13.04
C ASP A 33 -4.30 3.21 -11.80
N PRO A 34 -3.04 2.77 -11.65
CA PRO A 34 -2.18 3.19 -10.55
C PRO A 34 -1.72 4.63 -10.76
N LEU A 35 -1.64 5.38 -9.66
CA LEU A 35 -1.15 6.75 -9.63
C LEU A 35 -0.17 6.91 -8.46
N LEU A 36 1.05 7.35 -8.75
CA LEU A 36 2.02 7.72 -7.73
C LEU A 36 1.99 9.22 -7.50
N ILE A 37 1.74 9.62 -6.25
CA ILE A 37 2.03 10.97 -5.78
C ILE A 37 3.48 11.00 -5.31
N TYR A 38 4.36 11.54 -6.16
CA TYR A 38 5.78 11.74 -5.83
C TYR A 38 5.94 13.03 -5.04
N THR A 39 6.36 12.90 -3.78
CA THR A 39 6.50 14.04 -2.87
C THR A 39 7.97 14.40 -2.71
N SER A 40 8.35 15.61 -3.11
CA SER A 40 9.71 16.11 -2.86
C SER A 40 9.72 17.63 -2.88
N LYS A 41 10.87 18.25 -2.61
CA LYS A 41 11.02 19.70 -2.76
C LYS A 41 11.05 20.10 -4.24
N GLU A 42 11.67 19.28 -5.06
CA GLU A 42 11.86 19.49 -6.50
C GLU A 42 11.47 18.24 -7.29
N PRO A 43 10.98 18.38 -8.53
CA PRO A 43 10.69 17.23 -9.38
C PRO A 43 11.98 16.49 -9.76
N THR A 44 11.88 15.20 -10.04
CA THR A 44 12.99 14.38 -10.55
C THR A 44 12.57 13.65 -11.82
N SER A 45 13.47 12.87 -12.41
CA SER A 45 13.17 12.11 -13.65
C SER A 45 12.01 11.13 -13.51
N ILE A 46 11.63 10.72 -12.30
CA ILE A 46 10.44 9.88 -12.10
C ILE A 46 9.15 10.59 -12.50
N CYS A 47 9.11 11.93 -12.46
CA CYS A 47 7.97 12.73 -12.88
C CYS A 47 7.75 12.72 -14.40
N ASN A 48 8.67 12.14 -15.19
CA ASN A 48 8.48 11.94 -16.62
C ASN A 48 7.52 10.77 -16.92
N ASP A 49 7.24 9.92 -15.94
CA ASP A 49 6.23 8.87 -16.06
C ASP A 49 4.82 9.51 -15.98
N PRO A 50 3.93 9.30 -16.97
CA PRO A 50 2.60 9.91 -17.00
C PRO A 50 1.68 9.46 -15.86
N ASP A 51 2.00 8.36 -15.19
CA ASP A 51 1.25 7.85 -14.04
C ASP A 51 1.82 8.39 -12.70
N VAL A 52 2.65 9.43 -12.75
CA VAL A 52 3.27 10.09 -11.60
C VAL A 52 2.86 11.56 -11.54
N LEU A 53 2.35 11.99 -10.39
CA LEU A 53 2.08 13.40 -10.10
C LEU A 53 3.09 13.92 -9.07
N PHE A 54 3.71 15.05 -9.39
CA PHE A 54 4.60 15.74 -8.47
C PHE A 54 3.80 16.57 -7.46
N PHE A 55 4.13 16.45 -6.18
CA PHE A 55 3.65 17.32 -5.13
C PHE A 55 4.83 17.95 -4.38
N ASN A 56 4.92 19.28 -4.46
CA ASN A 56 5.97 20.04 -3.76
C ASN A 56 5.69 20.09 -2.25
N THR A 57 6.61 19.55 -1.45
CA THR A 57 6.48 19.46 0.03
C THR A 57 6.81 20.76 0.76
N GLY A 58 7.43 21.72 0.07
CA GLY A 58 7.90 22.98 0.64
C GLY A 58 8.89 22.73 1.79
N LYS A 59 8.50 23.17 3.00
CA LYS A 59 9.32 23.05 4.21
C LYS A 59 9.03 21.78 5.03
N ILE A 60 7.99 21.03 4.69
CA ILE A 60 7.61 19.81 5.42
C ILE A 60 8.51 18.65 4.99
N ASP A 61 8.84 17.76 5.92
CA ASP A 61 9.52 16.48 5.64
C ASP A 61 8.77 15.69 4.54
N SER A 62 9.49 15.27 3.50
CA SER A 62 8.92 14.55 2.36
C SER A 62 8.40 13.15 2.75
N GLY A 63 9.03 12.51 3.74
CA GLY A 63 8.58 11.25 4.31
C GLY A 63 7.23 11.39 5.00
N PHE A 64 7.05 12.45 5.78
CA PHE A 64 5.78 12.78 6.42
C PHE A 64 4.68 13.06 5.39
N VAL A 65 4.98 13.87 4.37
CA VAL A 65 4.01 14.20 3.32
C VAL A 65 3.61 12.94 2.55
N SER A 66 4.56 12.10 2.12
CA SER A 66 4.25 10.85 1.40
C SER A 66 3.35 9.90 2.20
N ARG A 67 3.59 9.71 3.50
CA ARG A 67 2.72 8.84 4.33
C ARG A 67 1.28 9.33 4.38
N ASN A 68 1.07 10.65 4.41
CA ASN A 68 -0.24 11.26 4.64
C ASN A 68 -1.01 11.62 3.37
N ILE A 69 -0.32 12.10 2.34
CA ILE A 69 -0.95 12.72 1.17
C ILE A 69 -1.85 11.74 0.38
N ARG A 70 -1.54 10.44 0.40
CA ARG A 70 -2.35 9.41 -0.26
C ARG A 70 -3.81 9.36 0.22
N MET A 71 -4.11 9.83 1.42
CA MET A 71 -5.49 9.92 1.94
C MET A 71 -6.18 11.22 1.50
N LEU A 72 -5.41 12.25 1.17
CA LEU A 72 -5.91 13.59 0.88
C LEU A 72 -6.06 13.83 -0.62
N TYR A 73 -5.11 13.35 -1.41
CA TYR A 73 -5.07 13.54 -2.85
C TYR A 73 -6.24 12.92 -3.64
N PRO A 74 -6.89 11.81 -3.20
CA PRO A 74 -8.11 11.33 -3.84
C PRO A 74 -9.21 12.41 -3.96
N ALA A 75 -9.25 13.40 -3.06
CA ALA A 75 -10.21 14.50 -3.10
C ALA A 75 -10.12 15.36 -4.37
N LEU A 76 -8.98 15.33 -5.07
CA LEU A 76 -8.78 16.06 -6.32
C LEU A 76 -9.36 15.33 -7.55
N PHE A 77 -9.87 14.11 -7.36
CA PHE A 77 -10.53 13.31 -8.37
C PHE A 77 -11.99 13.04 -7.98
N PRO A 78 -12.85 14.08 -7.89
CA PRO A 78 -14.15 14.00 -7.21
C PRO A 78 -15.13 12.98 -7.81
N ASN A 79 -14.92 12.61 -9.07
CA ASN A 79 -15.76 11.67 -9.83
C ASN A 79 -15.15 10.27 -9.93
N ASP A 80 -13.92 10.06 -9.44
CA ASP A 80 -13.24 8.77 -9.55
C ASP A 80 -13.35 8.00 -8.23
N ILE A 81 -13.64 6.71 -8.32
CA ILE A 81 -13.56 5.81 -7.16
C ILE A 81 -12.09 5.44 -6.92
N CYS A 82 -11.55 5.91 -5.81
CA CYS A 82 -10.15 5.82 -5.46
C CYS A 82 -9.91 4.79 -4.35
N LEU A 83 -8.96 3.89 -4.57
CA LEU A 83 -8.38 2.99 -3.58
C LEU A 83 -7.01 3.52 -3.15
N ILE A 84 -6.68 3.47 -1.85
CA ILE A 84 -5.32 3.82 -1.37
C ILE A 84 -4.48 2.59 -1.00
N SER A 85 -3.16 2.69 -1.19
CA SER A 85 -2.20 1.63 -0.92
C SER A 85 -0.86 2.14 -0.34
N ASP A 86 -0.06 1.23 0.23
CA ASP A 86 1.38 1.39 0.33
C ASP A 86 2.03 0.97 -1.00
N ILE A 87 3.16 1.58 -1.35
CA ILE A 87 3.90 1.27 -2.58
C ILE A 87 4.57 -0.11 -2.56
N ASP A 88 4.82 -0.66 -1.36
CA ASP A 88 5.38 -1.99 -1.14
C ASP A 88 4.30 -3.09 -0.99
N LEU A 89 3.03 -2.79 -1.28
CA LEU A 89 1.91 -3.73 -1.28
C LEU A 89 1.30 -3.87 -2.67
N ILE A 90 1.21 -5.11 -3.19
CA ILE A 90 0.57 -5.38 -4.48
C ILE A 90 -0.56 -6.41 -4.35
N PRO A 91 -1.60 -6.34 -5.19
CA PRO A 91 -2.70 -7.28 -5.18
C PRO A 91 -2.26 -8.62 -5.78
N LEU A 92 -2.79 -9.71 -5.21
CA LEU A 92 -2.67 -11.07 -5.75
C LEU A 92 -4.01 -11.67 -6.17
N ASN A 93 -5.12 -11.06 -5.75
CA ASN A 93 -6.48 -11.49 -6.08
C ASN A 93 -7.33 -10.28 -6.52
N LYS A 94 -7.63 -10.20 -7.81
CA LYS A 94 -8.45 -9.13 -8.38
C LYS A 94 -9.89 -9.14 -7.84
N ASP A 95 -10.49 -10.32 -7.70
CA ASP A 95 -11.88 -10.48 -7.28
C ASP A 95 -12.11 -9.94 -5.86
N TYR A 96 -11.09 -10.01 -4.99
CA TYR A 96 -11.17 -9.41 -3.65
C TYR A 96 -11.51 -7.91 -3.72
N PHE A 97 -10.95 -7.19 -4.69
CA PHE A 97 -11.13 -5.74 -4.84
C PHE A 97 -12.40 -5.37 -5.63
N GLU A 98 -12.81 -6.17 -6.62
CA GLU A 98 -14.00 -5.85 -7.42
C GLU A 98 -15.30 -6.45 -6.86
N SER A 99 -15.30 -7.76 -6.56
CA SER A 99 -16.54 -8.48 -6.30
C SER A 99 -17.19 -8.07 -4.97
N ARG A 100 -16.36 -7.59 -4.02
CA ARG A 100 -16.78 -7.23 -2.66
C ARG A 100 -17.43 -5.85 -2.57
N ILE A 101 -17.18 -4.98 -3.55
CA ILE A 101 -17.69 -3.60 -3.56
C ILE A 101 -18.73 -3.35 -4.66
N LYS A 102 -18.91 -4.31 -5.59
CA LYS A 102 -19.76 -4.14 -6.78
C LYS A 102 -21.18 -3.65 -6.45
N ASN A 103 -21.78 -4.17 -5.37
CA ASN A 103 -23.14 -3.87 -4.94
C ASN A 103 -23.23 -2.77 -3.87
N LEU A 104 -22.10 -2.15 -3.50
CA LEU A 104 -22.07 -1.06 -2.54
C LEU A 104 -22.36 0.27 -3.24
N ASN A 105 -22.88 1.22 -2.46
CA ASN A 105 -23.24 2.54 -2.96
C ASN A 105 -21.98 3.41 -3.10
N ASP A 106 -21.87 4.16 -4.20
CA ASP A 106 -20.74 5.04 -4.47
C ASP A 106 -20.60 6.19 -3.45
N ASN A 107 -21.66 6.46 -2.69
CA ASN A 107 -21.71 7.41 -1.57
C ASN A 107 -21.15 6.84 -0.25
N ASN A 108 -20.58 5.63 -0.26
CA ASN A 108 -19.97 5.00 0.91
C ASN A 108 -18.44 5.14 0.89
N PHE A 109 -17.88 5.27 2.09
CA PHE A 109 -16.49 5.02 2.37
C PHE A 109 -16.32 3.58 2.85
N ILE A 110 -15.50 2.81 2.15
CA ILE A 110 -15.29 1.39 2.39
C ILE A 110 -13.95 1.18 3.07
N VAL A 111 -14.00 0.60 4.28
CA VAL A 111 -12.82 0.09 4.98
C VAL A 111 -12.76 -1.41 4.69
N MET A 112 -11.85 -1.86 3.83
CA MET A 112 -11.85 -3.26 3.41
C MET A 112 -11.22 -4.22 4.43
N ARG A 113 -10.67 -3.70 5.53
CA ARG A 113 -9.93 -4.46 6.54
C ARG A 113 -10.42 -4.05 7.91
N ASP A 114 -10.90 -4.99 8.72
CA ASP A 114 -11.34 -4.72 10.09
C ASP A 114 -10.27 -5.01 11.15
N ASN A 115 -9.08 -5.48 10.75
CA ASN A 115 -8.02 -5.76 11.71
C ASN A 115 -7.50 -4.47 12.36
N VAL A 116 -7.89 -4.27 13.61
CA VAL A 116 -7.46 -3.18 14.47
C VAL A 116 -6.19 -3.63 15.18
N ASN A 117 -5.03 -3.08 14.81
CA ASN A 117 -3.85 -3.18 15.67
C ASN A 117 -4.19 -2.58 17.04
N ALA A 118 -3.65 -3.15 18.12
CA ALA A 118 -3.95 -2.81 19.53
C ALA A 118 -3.80 -1.33 19.94
N ASN A 119 -3.35 -0.44 19.04
CA ASN A 119 -2.95 0.94 19.32
C ASN A 119 -3.92 1.98 18.76
N ASN A 120 -5.23 1.69 18.68
CA ASN A 120 -6.23 2.67 18.23
C ASN A 120 -5.93 3.23 16.82
N GLN A 121 -5.52 2.36 15.89
CA GLN A 121 -5.17 2.71 14.51
C GLN A 121 -6.19 2.12 13.52
N MET A 122 -6.31 2.72 12.34
CA MET A 122 -7.03 2.12 11.20
C MET A 122 -6.03 1.66 10.14
N PRO A 123 -6.18 0.45 9.56
CA PRO A 123 -5.33 0.03 8.45
C PRO A 123 -5.35 1.05 7.32
N ILE A 124 -4.18 1.51 6.88
CA ILE A 124 -4.08 2.45 5.75
C ILE A 124 -4.48 1.78 4.44
N CYS A 125 -4.15 0.49 4.28
CA CYS A 125 -4.63 -0.35 3.18
C CYS A 125 -5.68 -1.33 3.72
N TRP A 126 -6.83 -1.52 3.09
CA TRP A 126 -7.28 -0.98 1.80
C TRP A 126 -8.53 -0.14 2.07
N ASN A 127 -8.53 1.14 1.69
CA ASN A 127 -9.67 2.02 1.87
C ASN A 127 -10.10 2.59 0.52
N ILE A 128 -11.42 2.56 0.25
CA ILE A 128 -12.00 2.92 -1.03
C ILE A 128 -13.12 3.93 -0.81
N ALA A 129 -13.14 4.99 -1.60
CA ALA A 129 -14.30 5.87 -1.71
C ALA A 129 -14.23 6.67 -3.02
N MET A 130 -15.37 7.22 -3.45
CA MET A 130 -15.38 8.28 -4.46
C MET A 130 -14.52 9.47 -3.97
N GLY A 131 -13.78 10.13 -4.87
CA GLY A 131 -12.92 11.26 -4.48
C GLY A 131 -13.67 12.37 -3.75
N SER A 132 -14.93 12.64 -4.11
CA SER A 132 -15.78 13.59 -3.39
C SER A 132 -15.97 13.22 -1.91
N ILE A 133 -16.09 11.92 -1.60
CA ILE A 133 -16.20 11.41 -0.22
C ILE A 133 -14.90 11.59 0.53
N TRP A 134 -13.75 11.35 -0.10
CA TRP A 134 -12.45 11.69 0.49
C TRP A 134 -12.37 13.18 0.83
N GLY A 135 -12.84 14.05 -0.07
CA GLY A 135 -12.89 15.49 0.17
C GLY A 135 -13.84 15.89 1.30
N GLU A 136 -14.99 15.21 1.46
CA GLU A 136 -15.91 15.40 2.58
C GLU A 136 -15.30 14.97 3.92
N VAL A 137 -14.69 13.77 3.96
CA VAL A 137 -14.07 13.19 5.16
C VAL A 137 -12.96 14.10 5.67
N PHE A 138 -12.03 14.51 4.80
CA PHE A 138 -10.86 15.30 5.18
C PHE A 138 -11.08 16.81 5.09
N LYS A 139 -12.24 17.26 4.60
CA LYS A 139 -12.60 18.67 4.40
C LYS A 139 -11.60 19.40 3.49
N VAL A 140 -11.22 18.77 2.39
CA VAL A 140 -10.29 19.30 1.38
C VAL A 140 -10.86 19.14 -0.03
N LYS A 141 -10.63 20.12 -0.91
CA LYS A 141 -11.13 20.14 -2.30
C LYS A 141 -10.07 20.54 -3.32
N ASN A 142 -8.94 21.05 -2.87
CA ASN A 142 -7.86 21.56 -3.72
C ASN A 142 -6.50 21.39 -3.05
N GLU A 143 -5.43 21.52 -3.84
CA GLU A 143 -4.06 21.32 -3.38
C GLU A 143 -3.65 22.29 -2.27
N LYS A 144 -4.18 23.53 -2.26
CA LYS A 144 -3.89 24.53 -1.22
C LYS A 144 -4.42 24.09 0.14
N GLU A 145 -5.63 23.55 0.20
CA GLU A 145 -6.23 23.01 1.41
C GLU A 145 -5.47 21.77 1.90
N ILE A 146 -5.06 20.88 1.00
CA ILE A 146 -4.20 19.73 1.32
C ILE A 146 -2.89 20.22 1.97
N LYS A 147 -2.22 21.22 1.38
CA LYS A 147 -0.99 21.81 1.95
C LYS A 147 -1.23 22.43 3.32
N SER A 148 -2.34 23.13 3.50
CA SER A 148 -2.70 23.72 4.80
C SER A 148 -2.89 22.65 5.87
N LEU A 149 -3.62 21.58 5.53
CA LEU A 149 -3.92 20.48 6.45
C LEU A 149 -2.67 19.69 6.84
N LEU A 150 -1.80 19.38 5.87
CA LEU A 150 -0.51 18.73 6.13
C LEU A 150 0.39 19.58 7.03
N ASN A 151 0.45 20.89 6.82
CA ASN A 151 1.21 21.80 7.70
C ASN A 151 0.66 21.77 9.13
N GLN A 152 -0.67 21.83 9.29
CA GLN A 152 -1.31 21.75 10.60
C GLN A 152 -0.96 20.44 11.32
N TRP A 153 -1.09 19.30 10.63
CA TRP A 153 -0.73 18.01 11.22
C TRP A 153 0.74 17.97 11.62
N TYR A 154 1.64 18.41 10.72
CA TYR A 154 3.07 18.43 10.97
C TYR A 154 3.47 19.29 12.19
N GLN A 155 2.86 20.48 12.34
CA GLN A 155 3.11 21.37 13.48
C GLN A 155 2.64 20.76 14.80
N ASN A 156 1.44 20.17 14.82
CA ASN A 156 0.91 19.50 16.01
C ASN A 156 1.76 18.29 16.42
N MET A 157 2.41 17.64 15.45
CA MET A 157 3.33 16.53 15.71
C MET A 157 4.70 16.97 16.22
N ALA A 158 5.21 18.12 15.79
CA ALA A 158 6.47 18.63 16.32
C ALA A 158 6.41 18.87 17.85
N SER A 159 5.21 19.07 18.41
CA SER A 159 4.97 19.22 19.85
C SER A 159 4.82 17.90 20.62
N ASP A 160 4.50 16.77 19.97
CA ASP A 160 4.25 15.48 20.62
C ASP A 160 5.28 14.43 20.15
N LYS A 161 6.14 13.96 21.07
CA LYS A 161 7.27 13.06 20.75
C LYS A 161 6.88 11.59 20.55
N THR A 162 5.58 11.29 20.42
CA THR A 162 5.11 9.92 20.15
C THR A 162 5.41 9.48 18.71
N ASP A 163 5.53 8.16 18.50
CA ASP A 163 6.04 7.55 17.27
C ASP A 163 5.25 7.98 16.01
N LEU A 164 5.83 8.96 15.30
CA LEU A 164 5.32 9.60 14.08
C LEU A 164 5.12 8.65 12.90
N TRP A 165 5.56 7.40 13.04
CA TRP A 165 5.51 6.41 11.97
C TRP A 165 4.07 6.08 11.54
N TYR A 166 3.14 5.97 12.50
CA TYR A 166 1.75 5.55 12.26
C TYR A 166 0.76 6.73 12.19
N ASN A 167 1.26 7.95 11.99
CA ASN A 167 0.40 9.12 12.02
C ASN A 167 -0.73 9.06 10.98
N ASP A 168 -0.46 8.58 9.78
CA ASP A 168 -1.45 8.42 8.72
C ASP A 168 -2.62 7.53 9.15
N GLN A 169 -2.34 6.40 9.82
CA GLN A 169 -3.35 5.48 10.36
C GLN A 169 -4.17 6.09 11.50
N LEU A 170 -3.54 6.93 12.33
CA LEU A 170 -4.22 7.67 13.40
C LEU A 170 -5.13 8.77 12.82
N MET A 171 -4.63 9.55 11.86
CA MET A 171 -5.42 10.59 11.21
C MET A 171 -6.58 10.00 10.43
N LEU A 172 -6.35 8.92 9.65
CA LEU A 172 -7.41 8.22 8.95
C LEU A 172 -8.54 7.83 9.90
N LYS A 173 -8.18 7.18 11.01
CA LYS A 173 -9.16 6.76 12.01
C LYS A 173 -9.92 7.95 12.58
N TYR A 174 -9.22 9.00 12.99
CA TYR A 174 -9.84 10.20 13.56
C TYR A 174 -10.88 10.79 12.60
N TYR A 175 -10.50 11.07 11.35
CA TYR A 175 -11.40 11.68 10.37
C TYR A 175 -12.58 10.77 9.99
N ILE A 176 -12.36 9.45 9.91
CA ILE A 176 -13.44 8.49 9.65
C ILE A 176 -14.40 8.38 10.83
N ASP A 177 -13.90 8.40 12.06
CA ASP A 177 -14.76 8.36 13.25
C ASP A 177 -15.59 9.66 13.37
N GLU A 178 -14.99 10.83 13.10
CA GLU A 178 -15.72 12.11 13.05
C GLU A 178 -16.77 12.10 11.93
N PHE A 179 -16.41 11.64 10.73
CA PHE A 179 -17.36 11.52 9.62
C PHE A 179 -18.50 10.56 9.95
N LYS A 180 -18.21 9.43 10.60
CA LYS A 180 -19.21 8.43 11.03
C LYS A 180 -20.21 8.98 12.04
N LYS A 181 -19.79 9.85 12.97
CA LYS A 181 -20.70 10.49 13.94
C LYS A 181 -21.81 11.28 13.23
N ILE A 182 -21.46 11.93 12.12
CA ILE A 182 -22.37 12.77 11.34
C ILE A 182 -23.11 11.92 10.27
N ASN A 183 -22.44 10.90 9.73
CA ASN A 183 -22.90 10.09 8.60
C ASN A 183 -22.81 8.57 8.90
N PRO A 184 -23.55 8.03 9.89
CA PRO A 184 -23.34 6.66 10.37
C PRO A 184 -23.58 5.58 9.30
N GLY A 185 -24.47 5.85 8.32
CA GLY A 185 -24.78 4.94 7.22
C GLY A 185 -23.84 5.00 6.02
N ARG A 186 -22.81 5.86 6.04
CA ARG A 186 -21.87 6.03 4.91
C ARG A 186 -20.52 5.36 5.11
N ILE A 187 -20.28 4.70 6.25
CA ILE A 187 -19.07 3.90 6.48
C ILE A 187 -19.43 2.42 6.41
N TYR A 188 -18.84 1.69 5.46
CA TYR A 188 -18.99 0.25 5.34
C TYR A 188 -17.67 -0.45 5.64
N LYS A 189 -17.66 -1.35 6.63
CA LYS A 189 -16.45 -2.08 7.04
C LYS A 189 -16.60 -3.54 6.65
N LEU A 190 -15.62 -4.06 5.91
CA LEU A 190 -15.52 -5.48 5.60
C LEU A 190 -14.81 -6.22 6.73
N ASN A 191 -15.26 -7.43 7.00
CA ASN A 191 -14.64 -8.32 7.98
C ASN A 191 -13.60 -9.24 7.32
N ASP A 192 -12.41 -9.36 7.93
CA ASP A 192 -11.32 -10.16 7.39
C ASP A 192 -11.66 -11.66 7.32
N LEU A 193 -12.47 -12.19 8.26
CA LEU A 193 -12.91 -13.59 8.25
C LEU A 193 -13.88 -13.84 7.09
N ASP A 194 -14.87 -12.96 6.89
CA ASP A 194 -15.87 -13.08 5.82
C ASP A 194 -15.26 -12.89 4.43
N THR A 195 -14.30 -11.97 4.33
CA THR A 195 -13.57 -11.74 3.08
C THR A 195 -12.47 -12.77 2.82
N LYS A 196 -12.16 -13.60 3.83
CA LYS A 196 -11.04 -14.55 3.84
C LYS A 196 -9.72 -13.85 3.50
N PHE A 197 -9.54 -12.65 4.04
CA PHE A 197 -8.35 -11.86 3.78
C PHE A 197 -7.10 -12.64 4.21
N ARG A 198 -6.13 -12.77 3.29
CA ARG A 198 -4.87 -13.46 3.58
C ARG A 198 -3.72 -12.73 2.91
N ARG A 199 -2.91 -12.03 3.71
CA ARG A 199 -1.70 -11.35 3.26
C ARG A 199 -0.52 -12.30 3.19
N LEU A 200 0.19 -12.25 2.08
CA LEU A 200 1.54 -12.78 1.99
C LEU A 200 2.49 -11.75 2.59
N ASP A 201 2.88 -11.93 3.86
CA ASP A 201 3.64 -10.91 4.60
C ASP A 201 5.16 -11.08 4.44
N ARG A 202 5.87 -9.96 4.29
CA ARG A 202 7.34 -9.91 4.22
C ARG A 202 8.04 -10.52 5.44
N LYS A 203 7.41 -10.59 6.61
CA LYS A 203 8.04 -11.17 7.81
C LYS A 203 8.25 -12.69 7.70
N ASN A 204 7.64 -13.39 6.74
CA ASN A 204 7.62 -14.85 6.73
C ASN A 204 7.87 -15.52 5.36
N TYR A 205 9.03 -15.22 4.74
CA TYR A 205 9.40 -15.77 3.43
C TYR A 205 9.38 -17.30 3.33
N THR A 206 9.73 -18.01 4.40
CA THR A 206 9.72 -19.48 4.36
C THR A 206 8.29 -20.02 4.22
N ASN A 207 7.33 -19.39 4.91
CA ASN A 207 5.93 -19.74 4.75
C ASN A 207 5.38 -19.28 3.41
N THR A 208 5.84 -18.15 2.88
CA THR A 208 5.49 -17.71 1.52
C THR A 208 5.75 -18.79 0.49
N ILE A 209 6.96 -19.35 0.47
CA ILE A 209 7.32 -20.38 -0.50
C ILE A 209 6.53 -21.68 -0.27
N ARG A 210 6.39 -22.13 0.99
CA ARG A 210 5.55 -23.31 1.29
C ARG A 210 4.12 -23.13 0.80
N SER A 211 3.59 -21.91 0.92
CA SER A 211 2.23 -21.60 0.50
C SER A 211 2.09 -21.65 -1.02
N ILE A 212 3.08 -21.15 -1.76
CA ILE A 212 3.17 -21.33 -3.22
C ILE A 212 3.18 -22.82 -3.61
N TYR A 213 3.93 -23.66 -2.89
CA TYR A 213 3.95 -25.11 -3.14
C TYR A 213 2.61 -25.79 -2.90
N ARG A 214 1.89 -25.37 -1.85
CA ARG A 214 0.56 -25.88 -1.51
C ARG A 214 -0.57 -25.29 -2.36
N ASN A 215 -0.26 -24.38 -3.29
CA ASN A 215 -1.24 -23.60 -4.06
C ASN A 215 -2.24 -22.85 -3.15
N ASP A 216 -1.74 -22.29 -2.05
CA ASP A 216 -2.52 -21.40 -1.18
C ASP A 216 -2.91 -20.12 -1.93
N THR A 217 -4.11 -19.60 -1.68
CA THR A 217 -4.57 -18.31 -2.23
C THR A 217 -4.26 -17.16 -1.27
N PHE A 218 -3.87 -16.01 -1.82
CA PHE A 218 -3.59 -14.79 -1.06
C PHE A 218 -4.33 -13.60 -1.67
N THR A 219 -4.69 -12.64 -0.82
CA THR A 219 -5.30 -11.38 -1.23
C THR A 219 -4.27 -10.41 -1.80
N ASP A 220 -3.18 -10.21 -1.06
CA ASP A 220 -2.13 -9.25 -1.38
C ASP A 220 -0.75 -9.78 -0.95
N PHE A 221 0.29 -9.09 -1.41
CA PHE A 221 1.68 -9.36 -1.08
C PHE A 221 2.35 -8.10 -0.54
N HIS A 222 2.75 -8.15 0.74
CA HIS A 222 3.64 -7.16 1.32
C HIS A 222 5.06 -7.51 0.95
N MET A 223 5.62 -6.75 0.02
CA MET A 223 6.90 -7.08 -0.57
C MET A 223 8.05 -6.88 0.45
N PRO A 224 9.05 -7.77 0.43
CA PRO A 224 10.31 -7.57 1.14
C PRO A 224 11.00 -6.28 0.74
N ARG A 225 11.64 -5.61 1.72
CA ARG A 225 12.49 -4.44 1.50
C ARG A 225 13.96 -4.76 1.84
N PRO A 226 14.92 -4.10 1.19
CA PRO A 226 14.75 -3.21 0.05
C PRO A 226 14.41 -3.98 -1.25
N TYR A 227 13.76 -3.33 -2.21
CA TYR A 227 13.35 -3.96 -3.47
C TYR A 227 14.52 -4.60 -4.23
N GLY A 228 15.65 -3.90 -4.33
CA GLY A 228 16.81 -4.36 -5.11
C GLY A 228 17.34 -5.72 -4.66
N GLU A 229 17.48 -5.94 -3.36
CA GLU A 229 17.98 -7.19 -2.78
C GLU A 229 17.01 -8.36 -2.94
N ASN A 230 15.71 -8.05 -3.02
CA ASN A 230 14.65 -9.06 -3.01
C ASN A 230 13.94 -9.20 -4.36
N LYS A 231 14.42 -8.51 -5.40
CA LYS A 231 13.82 -8.45 -6.74
C LYS A 231 13.55 -9.84 -7.33
N VAL A 232 14.46 -10.79 -7.12
CA VAL A 232 14.28 -12.18 -7.58
C VAL A 232 13.08 -12.83 -6.93
N LEU A 233 13.00 -12.81 -5.59
CA LEU A 233 11.87 -13.38 -4.84
C LEU A 233 10.55 -12.70 -5.24
N ILE A 234 10.55 -11.37 -5.31
CA ILE A 234 9.36 -10.60 -5.67
C ILE A 234 8.84 -11.00 -7.05
N ASN A 235 9.73 -11.06 -8.05
CA ASN A 235 9.35 -11.46 -9.40
C ASN A 235 8.84 -12.90 -9.46
N LEU A 236 9.43 -13.81 -8.68
CA LEU A 236 8.95 -15.20 -8.62
C LEU A 236 7.53 -15.28 -8.05
N VAL A 237 7.23 -14.53 -6.99
CA VAL A 237 5.88 -14.45 -6.39
C VAL A 237 4.89 -13.85 -7.40
N VAL A 238 5.25 -12.72 -8.02
CA VAL A 238 4.41 -12.04 -9.02
C VAL A 238 4.10 -12.96 -10.20
N ASN A 239 5.12 -13.63 -10.74
CA ASN A 239 4.93 -14.57 -11.85
C ASN A 239 4.07 -15.76 -11.41
N HIS A 240 4.19 -16.25 -10.17
CA HIS A 240 3.37 -17.35 -9.67
C HIS A 240 1.89 -17.02 -9.62
N PHE A 241 1.54 -15.91 -8.99
CA PHE A 241 0.15 -15.59 -8.72
C PHE A 241 -0.54 -14.87 -9.89
N LEU A 242 0.21 -14.19 -10.76
CA LEU A 242 -0.36 -13.31 -11.79
C LEU A 242 -0.13 -13.80 -13.23
N SER A 243 0.76 -14.75 -13.48
CA SER A 243 0.93 -15.31 -14.83
C SER A 243 0.07 -16.55 -15.04
N LYS A 244 -0.62 -16.64 -16.18
CA LYS A 244 -1.45 -17.81 -16.56
C LYS A 244 -0.63 -19.05 -16.95
N ASN A 245 0.71 -18.93 -17.02
CA ASN A 245 1.62 -19.96 -17.55
C ASN A 245 2.67 -20.38 -16.52
N PHE A 246 2.24 -20.74 -15.30
CA PHE A 246 3.17 -21.22 -14.28
C PHE A 246 3.48 -22.71 -14.49
N ASN A 247 4.57 -22.99 -15.19
CA ASN A 247 5.08 -24.35 -15.38
C ASN A 247 5.94 -24.81 -14.18
N PHE A 248 6.18 -26.12 -14.10
CA PHE A 248 7.00 -26.79 -13.09
C PHE A 248 8.38 -26.10 -12.84
N PHE A 249 8.97 -25.53 -13.89
CA PHE A 249 10.26 -24.84 -13.85
C PHE A 249 10.30 -23.66 -12.86
N HIS A 250 9.21 -22.91 -12.74
CA HIS A 250 9.20 -21.77 -11.81
C HIS A 250 9.15 -22.23 -10.34
N LYS A 251 8.41 -23.31 -10.03
CA LYS A 251 8.44 -23.94 -8.69
C LYS A 251 9.87 -24.40 -8.36
N TYR A 252 10.57 -24.99 -9.33
CA TYR A 252 11.96 -25.40 -9.19
C TYR A 252 12.90 -24.21 -8.90
N LEU A 253 12.78 -23.10 -9.63
CA LEU A 253 13.57 -21.88 -9.36
C LEU A 253 13.35 -21.32 -7.95
N LEU A 254 12.10 -21.33 -7.46
CA LEU A 254 11.77 -20.97 -6.08
C LEU A 254 12.46 -21.88 -5.06
N LEU A 255 12.55 -23.19 -5.33
CA LEU A 255 13.26 -24.15 -4.48
C LEU A 255 14.76 -23.86 -4.42
N MET A 256 15.37 -23.63 -5.59
CA MET A 256 16.80 -23.34 -5.71
C MET A 256 17.18 -22.05 -5.00
N TYR A 257 16.34 -21.00 -5.11
CA TYR A 257 16.53 -19.76 -4.37
C TYR A 257 16.52 -19.98 -2.84
N LEU A 258 15.58 -20.79 -2.33
CA LEU A 258 15.54 -21.15 -0.91
C LEU A 258 16.76 -21.93 -0.43
N LEU A 259 17.20 -22.91 -1.22
CA LEU A 259 18.40 -23.68 -0.91
C LEU A 259 19.62 -22.76 -0.83
N GLY A 260 19.77 -21.84 -1.80
CA GLY A 260 20.82 -20.83 -1.78
C GLY A 260 20.79 -19.93 -0.53
N LEU A 261 19.62 -19.44 -0.13
CA LEU A 261 19.48 -18.63 1.09
C LEU A 261 19.85 -19.40 2.36
N ARG A 262 19.43 -20.67 2.46
CA ARG A 262 19.79 -21.53 3.60
C ARG A 262 21.29 -21.81 3.66
N ILE A 263 21.91 -22.10 2.52
CA ILE A 263 23.36 -22.32 2.41
C ILE A 263 24.12 -21.05 2.81
N SER A 264 23.71 -19.88 2.31
CA SER A 264 24.32 -18.58 2.64
C SER A 264 24.21 -18.25 4.14
N LYS A 265 23.04 -18.49 4.75
CA LYS A 265 22.85 -18.26 6.20
C LYS A 265 23.67 -19.24 7.04
N ALA A 266 23.79 -20.50 6.61
CA ALA A 266 24.61 -21.51 7.26
C ALA A 266 26.12 -21.17 7.18
N THR A 267 26.61 -20.75 6.01
CA THR A 267 28.01 -20.31 5.83
C THR A 267 28.33 -19.08 6.65
N LYS A 268 27.45 -18.07 6.70
CA LYS A 268 27.63 -16.91 7.60
C LYS A 268 27.73 -17.31 9.07
N LYS A 269 26.90 -18.26 9.52
CA LYS A 269 26.92 -18.77 10.91
C LYS A 269 28.21 -19.54 11.23
N ILE A 270 28.74 -20.30 10.27
CA ILE A 270 30.01 -21.00 10.41
C ILE A 270 31.17 -20.00 10.49
N ILE A 271 31.26 -19.05 9.56
CA ILE A 271 32.33 -18.03 9.54
C ILE A 271 32.35 -17.21 10.83
N PHE A 272 31.18 -16.87 11.39
CA PHE A 272 31.10 -16.12 12.66
C PHE A 272 31.59 -16.95 13.86
N LYS A 273 31.35 -18.26 13.85
CA LYS A 273 31.80 -19.20 14.91
C LYS A 273 33.31 -19.45 14.89
N TYR A 274 33.98 -19.25 13.76
CA TYR A 274 35.43 -19.39 13.62
C TYR A 274 36.20 -18.06 13.73
N LYS A 275 35.49 -16.92 13.89
CA LYS A 275 36.07 -15.60 14.13
C LYS A 275 35.89 -15.09 15.57
N SER A 276 35.26 -15.89 16.43
CA SER A 276 35.13 -15.69 17.89
C SER A 276 35.98 -16.69 18.63
#